data_AF-A0A843BSH1-F1
#
_entry.id   AF-A0A843BSH1-F1
#
_cell.length_a   1.000
_cell.length_b   1.000
_cell.length_c   1.000
_cell.angle_alpha   90.00
_cell.angle_beta   90.00
_cell.angle_gamma   90.00
#
_symmetry.space_group_name_H-M   'P 1'
#
loop_
_entity.id
_entity.type
_entity.pdbx_description
1 polymer ?
#
loop_
_entity_poly.entity_id
_entity_poly.type
_entity_poly.pdbx_seq_one_letter_code
_entity_poly.pdbx_strand_id
1 'polypeptide(L)'
;MTDLKKFLEENKEKIHDLLNHMWHTIERIAIRLEDKIPDIDLDNSHGNFIELADGWVESYYANPSIGFPYGEIGYSLDGLFCVFSINSTKVDEKLLVKITELFQENESITCQIYGGDDCFTTFYHSKDASDFDELLKSIKKSKENVLQLEINVAAFSEEDVRESFIESIYVLYQFLETNEILEQLPMYEVED
;
A
#
# COMPACT_ATOMS: atom_id res chain seq x y z
N MET A 1 15.59 -29.24 4.64
CA MET A 1 16.70 -28.75 3.78
C MET A 1 16.74 -29.43 2.42
N THR A 2 16.66 -30.77 2.34
CA THR A 2 16.64 -31.49 1.05
C THR A 2 15.47 -31.07 0.16
N ASP A 3 14.29 -30.82 0.75
CA ASP A 3 13.09 -30.41 0.00
C ASP A 3 13.20 -28.98 -0.54
N LEU A 4 13.76 -28.04 0.23
CA LEU A 4 14.00 -26.67 -0.23
C LEU A 4 15.02 -26.62 -1.37
N LYS A 5 16.08 -27.44 -1.29
CA LYS A 5 17.06 -27.54 -2.37
C LYS A 5 16.41 -28.02 -3.66
N LYS A 6 15.61 -29.09 -3.59
CA LYS A 6 14.89 -29.62 -4.74
C LYS A 6 13.88 -28.61 -5.29
N PHE A 7 13.10 -27.96 -4.42
CA PHE A 7 12.17 -26.90 -4.81
C PHE A 7 12.89 -25.78 -5.56
N LEU A 8 14.02 -25.30 -5.02
CA LEU A 8 14.81 -24.27 -5.67
C LEU A 8 15.33 -24.73 -7.03
N GLU A 9 15.88 -25.94 -7.14
CA GLU A 9 16.34 -26.49 -8.43
C GLU A 9 15.21 -26.58 -9.47
N GLU A 10 14.00 -26.94 -9.05
CA GLU A 10 12.83 -27.09 -9.93
C GLU A 10 12.16 -25.75 -10.30
N ASN A 11 12.28 -24.72 -9.46
CA ASN A 11 11.54 -23.47 -9.61
C ASN A 11 12.42 -22.22 -9.76
N LYS A 12 13.76 -22.38 -9.83
CA LYS A 12 14.71 -21.26 -9.87
C LYS A 12 14.38 -20.20 -10.90
N GLU A 13 14.03 -20.62 -12.11
CA GLU A 13 13.69 -19.73 -13.23
C GLU A 13 12.45 -18.88 -12.89
N LYS A 14 11.38 -19.52 -12.40
CA LYS A 14 10.15 -18.81 -12.01
C LYS A 14 10.36 -17.85 -10.84
N ILE A 15 11.17 -18.24 -9.85
CA ILE A 15 11.52 -17.37 -8.73
C ILE A 15 12.32 -16.17 -9.24
N HIS A 16 13.28 -16.39 -10.14
CA HIS A 16 14.07 -15.32 -10.75
C HIS A 16 13.18 -14.34 -11.52
N ASP A 17 12.27 -14.85 -12.35
CA ASP A 17 11.35 -14.03 -13.14
C ASP A 17 10.39 -13.23 -12.26
N LEU A 18 9.87 -13.84 -11.19
CA LEU A 18 9.04 -13.16 -10.19
C LEU A 18 9.80 -12.00 -9.54
N LEU A 19 11.01 -12.25 -9.01
CA LEU A 19 11.79 -11.23 -8.34
C LEU A 19 12.18 -10.09 -9.30
N ASN A 20 12.57 -10.41 -10.53
CA ASN A 20 12.83 -9.39 -11.56
C ASN A 20 11.57 -8.59 -11.90
N HIS A 21 10.42 -9.25 -11.99
CA HIS A 21 9.15 -8.58 -12.28
C HIS A 21 8.80 -7.57 -11.19
N MET A 22 8.92 -7.95 -9.92
CA MET A 22 8.66 -7.06 -8.78
C MET A 22 9.56 -5.82 -8.84
N TRP A 23 10.88 -6.03 -8.95
CA TRP A 23 11.86 -4.94 -9.01
C TRP A 23 11.67 -4.02 -10.21
N HIS A 24 11.57 -4.58 -11.42
CA HIS A 24 11.38 -3.78 -12.63
C HIS A 24 10.06 -3.02 -12.64
N THR A 25 9.02 -3.55 -12.01
CA THR A 25 7.74 -2.85 -11.89
C THR A 25 7.90 -1.61 -11.01
N ILE A 26 8.55 -1.74 -9.84
CA ILE A 26 8.80 -0.61 -8.95
C ILE A 26 9.74 0.43 -9.58
N GLU A 27 10.83 0.01 -10.22
CA GLU A 27 11.72 0.93 -10.96
C GLU A 27 10.96 1.75 -12.01
N ARG A 28 10.04 1.13 -12.74
CA ARG A 28 9.20 1.83 -13.73
C ARG A 28 8.24 2.80 -13.09
N ILE A 29 7.63 2.42 -11.97
CA ILE A 29 6.73 3.30 -11.22
C ILE A 29 7.50 4.53 -10.71
N ALA A 30 8.71 4.34 -10.19
CA ALA A 30 9.57 5.44 -9.73
C ALA A 30 9.78 6.48 -10.82
N ILE A 31 10.19 6.05 -12.03
CA ILE A 31 10.39 6.94 -13.18
C ILE A 31 9.10 7.68 -13.57
N ARG A 32 7.92 7.05 -13.43
CA ARG A 32 6.64 7.69 -13.78
C ARG A 32 6.19 8.73 -12.74
N LEU A 33 6.67 8.63 -11.51
CA LEU A 33 6.26 9.47 -10.40
C LEU A 33 7.33 10.47 -9.95
N GLU A 34 8.58 10.38 -10.42
CA GLU A 34 9.72 11.21 -9.99
C GLU A 34 9.45 12.72 -10.12
N ASP A 35 8.76 13.15 -11.18
CA ASP A 35 8.42 14.56 -11.42
C ASP A 35 7.06 14.96 -10.80
N LYS A 36 6.38 14.03 -10.12
CA LYS A 36 4.99 14.16 -9.68
C LYS A 36 4.83 14.17 -8.17
N ILE A 37 5.66 13.42 -7.46
CA ILE A 37 5.64 13.30 -6.00
C ILE A 37 7.05 13.66 -5.50
N PRO A 38 7.17 14.57 -4.52
CA PRO A 38 8.46 15.02 -4.03
C PRO A 38 9.20 13.92 -3.27
N ASP A 39 10.53 13.98 -3.33
CA ASP A 39 11.45 13.16 -2.52
C ASP A 39 11.17 11.65 -2.63
N ILE A 40 10.79 11.19 -3.83
CA ILE A 40 10.72 9.77 -4.16
C ILE A 40 12.14 9.19 -4.18
N ASP A 41 12.36 8.11 -3.42
CA ASP A 41 13.61 7.35 -3.44
C ASP A 41 13.34 5.86 -3.58
N LEU A 42 14.14 5.18 -4.40
CA LEU A 42 14.05 3.74 -4.58
C LEU A 42 14.75 3.06 -3.39
N ASP A 43 14.01 2.24 -2.66
CA ASP A 43 14.48 1.58 -1.45
C ASP A 43 14.01 0.12 -1.39
N ASN A 44 14.23 -0.51 -0.25
CA ASN A 44 13.75 -1.83 0.08
C ASN A 44 13.01 -1.82 1.42
N SER A 45 11.78 -2.33 1.43
CA SER A 45 10.95 -2.42 2.63
C SER A 45 11.15 -3.77 3.34
N HIS A 46 11.18 -3.73 4.67
CA HIS A 46 11.35 -4.90 5.55
C HIS A 46 10.23 -4.94 6.60
N GLY A 47 9.89 -6.14 7.08
CA GLY A 47 8.90 -6.29 8.15
C GLY A 47 7.43 -6.17 7.68
N ASN A 48 7.19 -6.21 6.38
CA ASN A 48 5.83 -6.24 5.82
C ASN A 48 5.17 -7.59 6.09
N PHE A 49 3.85 -7.60 6.24
CA PHE A 49 3.07 -8.83 6.39
C PHE A 49 2.50 -9.26 5.04
N ILE A 50 2.44 -10.57 4.80
CA ILE A 50 1.74 -11.17 3.67
C ILE A 50 0.63 -12.09 4.16
N GLU A 51 -0.44 -12.21 3.39
CA GLU A 51 -1.54 -13.10 3.74
C GLU A 51 -1.24 -14.53 3.24
N LEU A 52 -1.04 -15.46 4.18
CA LEU A 52 -0.94 -16.89 3.89
C LEU A 52 -2.21 -17.60 4.32
N ALA A 53 -2.35 -18.89 3.98
CA ALA A 53 -3.55 -19.67 4.26
C ALA A 53 -3.98 -19.68 5.75
N ASP A 54 -3.02 -19.51 6.67
CA ASP A 54 -3.25 -19.49 8.12
C ASP A 54 -3.28 -18.06 8.72
N GLY A 55 -3.28 -17.02 7.89
CA GLY A 55 -3.36 -15.61 8.27
C GLY A 55 -2.12 -14.79 7.89
N TRP A 56 -2.01 -13.59 8.49
CA TRP A 56 -0.92 -12.65 8.26
C TRP A 56 0.41 -13.15 8.83
N VAL A 57 1.45 -13.17 8.01
CA VAL A 57 2.80 -13.61 8.38
C VAL A 57 3.83 -12.56 7.98
N GLU A 58 4.73 -12.24 8.90
CA GLU A 58 5.84 -11.31 8.68
C GLU A 58 6.79 -11.84 7.60
N SER A 59 7.16 -10.95 6.68
CA SER A 59 8.16 -11.18 5.63
C SER A 59 9.52 -10.66 6.08
N TYR A 60 10.44 -11.60 6.35
CA TYR A 60 11.85 -11.28 6.64
C TYR A 60 12.69 -10.98 5.39
N TYR A 61 12.13 -11.17 4.19
CA TYR A 61 12.79 -10.82 2.95
C TYR A 61 12.44 -9.38 2.57
N ALA A 62 13.38 -8.71 1.90
CA ALA A 62 13.20 -7.35 1.46
C ALA A 62 12.30 -7.29 0.22
N ASN A 63 11.33 -6.38 0.21
CA ASN A 63 10.50 -6.09 -0.95
C ASN A 63 11.04 -4.84 -1.67
N PRO A 64 10.99 -4.78 -3.01
CA PRO A 64 11.27 -3.52 -3.71
C PRO A 64 10.21 -2.48 -3.33
N SER A 65 10.66 -1.27 -3.02
CA SER A 65 9.76 -0.18 -2.67
C SER A 65 10.30 1.17 -3.13
N ILE A 66 9.41 2.16 -3.08
CA ILE A 66 9.69 3.58 -3.23
C ILE A 66 9.22 4.25 -1.95
N GLY A 67 10.13 4.88 -1.22
CA GLY A 67 9.78 5.75 -0.11
C GLY A 67 9.47 7.17 -0.60
N PHE A 68 8.53 7.84 0.06
CA PHE A 68 8.29 9.27 -0.07
C PHE A 68 7.82 9.84 1.28
N PRO A 69 7.82 11.16 1.52
CA PRO A 69 7.64 11.73 2.86
C PRO A 69 6.36 11.33 3.59
N TYR A 70 5.36 10.85 2.87
CA TYR A 70 4.03 10.54 3.41
C TYR A 70 3.66 9.07 3.21
N GLY A 71 4.58 8.20 2.78
CA GLY A 71 4.19 6.83 2.47
C GLY A 71 5.22 6.00 1.71
N GLU A 72 4.74 4.87 1.21
CA GLU A 72 5.53 3.89 0.47
C GLU A 72 4.71 3.34 -0.69
N ILE A 73 5.36 3.11 -1.85
CA ILE A 73 4.82 2.29 -2.93
C ILE A 73 5.70 1.04 -3.02
N GLY A 74 5.13 -0.15 -2.91
CA GLY A 74 5.91 -1.38 -2.90
C GLY A 74 5.28 -2.50 -3.70
N TYR A 75 6.05 -3.58 -3.86
CA TYR A 75 5.58 -4.81 -4.49
C TYR A 75 5.91 -5.99 -3.56
N SER A 76 4.88 -6.66 -3.04
CA SER A 76 4.99 -7.89 -2.25
C SER A 76 4.55 -9.13 -3.04
N LEU A 77 4.57 -10.31 -2.43
CA LEU A 77 4.00 -11.50 -3.06
C LEU A 77 2.49 -11.41 -3.31
N ASP A 78 1.78 -10.53 -2.60
CA ASP A 78 0.35 -10.30 -2.76
C ASP A 78 0.05 -9.31 -3.90
N GLY A 79 1.00 -8.45 -4.25
CA GLY A 79 0.91 -7.56 -5.41
C GLY A 79 1.54 -6.19 -5.20
N LEU A 80 1.08 -5.24 -6.01
CA LEU A 80 1.44 -3.83 -5.89
C LEU A 80 0.61 -3.18 -4.80
N PHE A 81 1.26 -2.36 -3.98
CA PHE A 81 0.62 -1.57 -2.95
C PHE A 81 1.16 -0.15 -2.91
N CYS A 82 0.33 0.78 -2.44
CA CYS A 82 0.72 2.14 -2.11
C CYS A 82 0.03 2.52 -0.81
N VAL A 83 0.82 2.84 0.22
CA VAL A 83 0.35 3.34 1.51
C VAL A 83 0.58 4.83 1.59
N PHE A 84 -0.47 5.58 1.93
CA PHE A 84 -0.38 6.96 2.39
C PHE A 84 -0.63 7.03 3.89
N SER A 85 0.13 7.87 4.57
CA SER A 85 -0.07 8.23 5.97
C SER A 85 -0.92 9.48 6.05
N ILE A 86 -2.07 9.38 6.71
CA ILE A 86 -3.08 10.44 6.76
C ILE A 86 -3.43 10.80 8.19
N ASN A 87 -3.66 12.09 8.43
CA ASN A 87 -4.06 12.61 9.72
C ASN A 87 -5.48 12.15 10.06
N SER A 88 -5.65 11.38 11.14
CA SER A 88 -6.95 10.81 11.52
C SER A 88 -8.02 11.87 11.80
N THR A 89 -7.61 13.06 12.26
CA THR A 89 -8.53 14.17 12.57
C THR A 89 -9.07 14.87 11.34
N LYS A 90 -8.43 14.67 10.17
CA LYS A 90 -8.83 15.25 8.88
C LYS A 90 -9.60 14.28 8.00
N VAL A 91 -9.82 13.04 8.46
CA VAL A 91 -10.69 12.09 7.76
C VAL A 91 -12.15 12.49 7.92
N ASP A 92 -12.79 12.78 6.80
CA ASP A 92 -14.18 13.20 6.72
C ASP A 92 -14.93 12.47 5.58
N GLU A 93 -16.23 12.77 5.46
CA GLU A 93 -17.08 12.18 4.41
C GLU A 93 -16.56 12.50 3.00
N LYS A 94 -15.99 13.70 2.79
CA LYS A 94 -15.49 14.13 1.48
C LYS A 94 -14.33 13.24 1.02
N LEU A 95 -13.41 12.90 1.92
CA LEU A 95 -12.34 11.95 1.63
C LEU A 95 -12.90 10.56 1.29
N LEU A 96 -13.84 10.05 2.08
CA LEU A 96 -14.42 8.71 1.87
C LEU A 96 -15.19 8.61 0.55
N VAL A 97 -15.93 9.66 0.18
CA VAL A 97 -16.57 9.78 -1.14
C VAL A 97 -15.51 9.78 -2.24
N LYS A 98 -14.43 10.57 -2.10
CA LYS A 98 -13.37 10.62 -3.10
C LYS A 98 -12.69 9.26 -3.32
N ILE A 99 -12.39 8.55 -2.23
CA ILE A 99 -11.83 7.18 -2.29
C ILE A 99 -12.80 6.27 -3.04
N THR A 100 -14.08 6.32 -2.67
CA THR A 100 -15.11 5.48 -3.28
C THR A 100 -15.27 5.76 -4.77
N GLU A 101 -15.31 7.03 -5.18
CA GLU A 101 -15.38 7.42 -6.60
C GLU A 101 -14.16 6.93 -7.40
N LEU A 102 -12.96 6.94 -6.82
CA LEU A 102 -11.75 6.51 -7.52
C LEU A 102 -11.72 4.99 -7.78
N PHE A 103 -12.24 4.18 -6.84
CA PHE A 103 -12.06 2.74 -6.88
C PHE A 103 -13.32 1.95 -7.23
N GLN A 104 -14.49 2.60 -7.30
CA GLN A 104 -15.74 1.94 -7.71
C GLN A 104 -15.73 1.42 -9.16
N GLU A 105 -14.97 2.07 -10.05
CA GLU A 105 -14.96 1.72 -11.47
C GLU A 105 -13.95 0.62 -11.82
N ASN A 106 -13.02 0.30 -10.92
CA ASN A 106 -11.96 -0.68 -11.15
C ASN A 106 -11.91 -1.72 -10.04
N GLU A 107 -12.64 -2.83 -10.22
CA GLU A 107 -12.71 -3.95 -9.27
C GLU A 107 -11.35 -4.62 -9.00
N SER A 108 -10.35 -4.38 -9.84
CA SER A 108 -8.98 -4.91 -9.67
C SER A 108 -8.14 -4.08 -8.70
N ILE A 109 -8.60 -2.87 -8.35
CA ILE A 109 -7.95 -1.99 -7.38
C ILE A 109 -8.78 -2.01 -6.09
N THR A 110 -8.15 -2.41 -4.99
CA THR A 110 -8.76 -2.33 -3.66
C THR A 110 -8.16 -1.21 -2.85
N CYS A 111 -8.94 -0.69 -1.91
CA CYS A 111 -8.48 0.33 -0.99
C CYS A 111 -8.91 -0.01 0.43
N GLN A 112 -8.03 0.23 1.39
CA GLN A 112 -8.31 0.03 2.82
C GLN A 112 -7.77 1.18 3.67
N ILE A 113 -8.42 1.40 4.82
CA ILE A 113 -7.95 2.32 5.85
C ILE A 113 -7.79 1.54 7.15
N TYR A 114 -6.62 1.62 7.76
CA TYR A 114 -6.30 0.95 9.03
C TYR A 114 -5.40 1.81 9.92
N GLY A 115 -5.14 1.36 11.14
CA GLY A 115 -4.33 2.10 12.11
C GLY A 115 -2.87 2.24 11.71
N GLY A 116 -2.24 3.36 12.07
CA GLY A 116 -0.81 3.56 11.91
C GLY A 116 -0.01 2.89 13.03
N ASP A 117 -0.51 2.95 14.27
CA ASP A 117 0.09 2.26 15.43
C ASP A 117 -0.39 0.79 15.51
N ASP A 118 -1.68 0.54 15.23
CA ASP A 118 -2.25 -0.81 15.13
C ASP A 118 -2.66 -1.16 13.69
N CYS A 119 -1.73 -1.78 12.96
CA CYS A 119 -1.95 -2.20 11.58
C CYS A 119 -2.95 -3.36 11.41
N PHE A 120 -3.39 -4.02 12.50
CA PHE A 120 -4.37 -5.10 12.44
C PHE A 120 -5.82 -4.61 12.58
N THR A 121 -6.03 -3.33 12.90
CA THR A 121 -7.36 -2.73 12.99
C THR A 121 -7.73 -2.03 11.69
N THR A 122 -8.51 -2.69 10.85
CA THR A 122 -9.09 -2.12 9.62
C THR A 122 -10.39 -1.36 9.92
N PHE A 123 -10.46 -0.10 9.49
CA PHE A 123 -11.64 0.77 9.59
C PHE A 123 -12.50 0.75 8.32
N TYR A 124 -11.87 0.58 7.16
CA TYR A 124 -12.51 0.59 5.84
C TYR A 124 -11.86 -0.41 4.92
N HIS A 125 -12.67 -1.07 4.09
CA HIS A 125 -12.21 -1.88 2.98
C HIS A 125 -13.18 -1.73 1.82
N SER A 126 -12.68 -1.42 0.63
CA SER A 126 -13.51 -0.99 -0.52
C SER A 126 -14.45 -2.08 -1.05
N LYS A 127 -14.19 -3.36 -0.73
CA LYS A 127 -15.07 -4.48 -1.09
C LYS A 127 -16.22 -4.70 -0.10
N ASP A 128 -16.20 -4.03 1.05
CA ASP A 128 -17.19 -4.20 2.10
C ASP A 128 -18.24 -3.08 2.03
N ALA A 129 -19.50 -3.45 2.34
CA ALA A 129 -20.54 -2.45 2.54
C ALA A 129 -20.14 -1.53 3.71
N SER A 130 -20.09 -0.23 3.46
CA SER A 130 -19.57 0.75 4.41
C SER A 130 -20.64 1.77 4.80
N ASP A 131 -20.83 1.98 6.09
CA ASP A 131 -21.55 3.12 6.66
C ASP A 131 -20.52 4.17 7.09
N PHE A 132 -20.45 5.30 6.36
CA PHE A 132 -19.49 6.35 6.63
C PHE A 132 -19.69 7.00 8.01
N ASP A 133 -20.92 7.08 8.52
CA ASP A 133 -21.15 7.62 9.85
C ASP A 133 -20.58 6.70 10.94
N GLU A 134 -20.71 5.38 10.77
CA GLU A 134 -20.14 4.41 11.71
C GLU A 134 -18.61 4.37 11.61
N LEU A 135 -18.07 4.40 10.40
CA LEU A 135 -16.63 4.45 10.14
C LEU A 135 -16.01 5.72 10.76
N LEU A 136 -16.58 6.91 10.53
CA LEU A 136 -16.05 8.13 11.11
C LEU A 136 -16.15 8.13 12.65
N LYS A 137 -17.18 7.49 13.22
CA LYS A 137 -17.28 7.28 14.67
C LYS A 137 -16.24 6.29 15.18
N SER A 138 -15.89 5.24 14.44
CA SER A 138 -14.90 4.25 14.85
C SER A 138 -13.49 4.87 14.82
N ILE A 139 -13.15 5.61 13.77
CA ILE A 139 -11.90 6.39 13.68
C ILE A 139 -11.79 7.36 14.86
N LYS A 140 -12.82 8.16 15.14
CA LYS A 140 -12.80 9.13 16.26
C LYS A 140 -12.66 8.48 17.64
N LYS A 141 -13.06 7.22 17.77
CA LYS A 141 -12.94 6.45 19.03
C LYS A 141 -11.62 5.70 19.13
N SER A 142 -10.89 5.56 18.02
CA SER A 142 -9.56 4.94 18.04
C SER A 142 -8.56 5.85 18.74
N LYS A 143 -7.39 5.31 19.06
CA LYS A 143 -6.26 6.08 19.61
C LYS A 143 -5.27 6.48 18.51
N GLU A 144 -5.63 6.23 17.25
CA GLU A 144 -4.77 6.46 16.10
C GLU A 144 -4.66 7.96 15.80
N ASN A 145 -3.45 8.51 15.85
CA ASN A 145 -3.19 9.87 15.38
C ASN A 145 -2.99 9.90 13.86
N VAL A 146 -2.40 8.83 13.34
CA VAL A 146 -2.16 8.60 11.92
C VAL A 146 -2.89 7.34 11.51
N LEU A 147 -3.54 7.37 10.36
CA LEU A 147 -4.09 6.19 9.71
C LEU A 147 -3.28 5.91 8.45
N GLN A 148 -3.29 4.65 8.04
CA GLN A 148 -2.74 4.24 6.75
C GLN A 148 -3.89 4.04 5.76
N LEU A 149 -3.79 4.71 4.62
CA LEU A 149 -4.67 4.57 3.46
C LEU A 149 -3.91 3.80 2.39
N GLU A 150 -4.23 2.53 2.24
CA GLU A 150 -3.55 1.63 1.32
C GLU A 150 -4.41 1.39 0.07
N ILE A 151 -3.76 1.41 -1.08
CA ILE A 151 -4.31 1.02 -2.38
C ILE A 151 -3.54 -0.19 -2.86
N ASN A 152 -4.25 -1.23 -3.28
CA ASN A 152 -3.66 -2.50 -3.69
C ASN A 152 -4.16 -2.99 -5.04
N VAL A 153 -3.27 -3.66 -5.75
CA VAL A 153 -3.58 -4.41 -6.97
C VAL A 153 -2.90 -5.77 -6.89
N ALA A 154 -3.64 -6.82 -7.22
CA ALA A 154 -3.12 -8.19 -7.21
C ALA A 154 -1.86 -8.36 -8.07
N ALA A 155 -0.98 -9.27 -7.64
CA ALA A 155 0.22 -9.61 -8.37
C ALA A 155 -0.07 -10.00 -9.83
N PHE A 156 0.83 -9.61 -10.74
CA PHE A 156 0.74 -9.89 -12.18
C PHE A 156 -0.53 -9.35 -12.86
N SER A 157 -1.11 -8.28 -12.34
CA SER A 157 -2.20 -7.56 -12.99
C SER A 157 -1.85 -7.12 -14.42
N GLU A 158 -2.88 -6.91 -15.23
CA GLU A 158 -2.70 -6.43 -16.60
C GLU A 158 -2.07 -5.02 -16.63
N GLU A 159 -1.41 -4.66 -17.73
CA GLU A 159 -0.66 -3.41 -17.82
C GLU A 159 -1.54 -2.17 -17.66
N ASP A 160 -2.76 -2.20 -18.19
CA ASP A 160 -3.77 -1.15 -18.04
C ASP A 160 -4.24 -0.99 -16.59
N VAL A 161 -4.36 -2.08 -15.82
CA VAL A 161 -4.65 -2.03 -14.38
C VAL A 161 -3.48 -1.38 -13.63
N ARG A 162 -2.23 -1.72 -13.98
CA ARG A 162 -1.05 -1.07 -13.37
C ARG A 162 -0.96 0.41 -13.70
N GLU A 163 -1.24 0.82 -14.93
CA GLU A 163 -1.27 2.24 -15.30
C GLU A 163 -2.40 2.96 -14.56
N SER A 164 -3.59 2.36 -14.45
CA SER A 164 -4.71 2.89 -13.66
C SER A 164 -4.35 3.04 -12.17
N PHE A 165 -3.57 2.12 -11.62
CA PHE A 165 -3.05 2.19 -10.26
C PHE A 165 -2.12 3.39 -10.07
N ILE A 166 -1.15 3.59 -10.98
CA ILE A 166 -0.24 4.75 -10.95
C ILE A 166 -1.02 6.07 -11.05
N GLU A 167 -2.01 6.13 -11.94
CA GLU A 167 -2.88 7.31 -12.06
C GLU A 167 -3.68 7.57 -10.79
N SER A 168 -4.23 6.51 -10.17
CA SER A 168 -4.99 6.61 -8.92
C SER A 168 -4.12 7.10 -7.76
N ILE A 169 -2.89 6.60 -7.64
CA ILE A 169 -1.91 7.09 -6.66
C ILE A 169 -1.72 8.58 -6.81
N TYR A 170 -1.48 9.05 -8.04
CA TYR A 170 -1.20 10.46 -8.28
C TYR A 170 -2.42 11.35 -8.01
N VAL A 171 -3.61 10.95 -8.48
CA VAL A 171 -4.85 11.71 -8.24
C VAL A 171 -5.17 11.77 -6.75
N LEU A 172 -4.96 10.67 -6.03
CA LEU A 172 -5.18 10.62 -4.60
C LEU A 172 -4.14 11.47 -3.85
N TYR A 173 -2.86 11.36 -4.19
CA TYR A 173 -1.80 12.21 -3.64
C TYR A 173 -2.15 13.69 -3.75
N GLN A 174 -2.50 14.16 -4.97
CA GLN A 174 -2.87 15.55 -5.20
C GLN A 174 -4.07 15.99 -4.34
N PHE A 175 -5.07 15.12 -4.21
CA PHE A 175 -6.23 15.39 -3.37
C PHE A 175 -5.82 15.49 -1.89
N LEU A 176 -5.07 14.52 -1.37
CA LEU A 176 -4.66 14.49 0.02
C LEU A 176 -3.77 15.69 0.36
N GLU A 177 -2.80 16.01 -0.49
CA GLU A 177 -1.91 17.17 -0.34
C GLU A 177 -2.70 18.49 -0.36
N THR A 178 -3.57 18.69 -1.35
CA THR A 178 -4.37 19.92 -1.48
C THR A 178 -5.31 20.17 -0.29
N ASN A 179 -5.79 19.09 0.34
CA ASN A 179 -6.65 19.17 1.52
C ASN A 179 -5.86 19.06 2.84
N GLU A 180 -4.51 19.09 2.77
CA GLU A 180 -3.59 18.98 3.90
C GLU A 180 -3.82 17.73 4.77
N ILE A 181 -4.26 16.63 4.18
CA ILE A 181 -4.62 15.38 4.88
C ILE A 181 -3.37 14.53 5.16
N LEU A 182 -2.34 14.64 4.33
CA LEU A 182 -1.09 13.90 4.49
C LEU A 182 -0.40 14.25 5.81
N GLU A 183 0.08 13.23 6.50
CA GLU A 183 0.85 13.34 7.75
C GLU A 183 2.13 12.52 7.58
N GLN A 184 3.27 13.04 8.00
CA GLN A 184 4.50 12.23 8.00
C GLN A 184 4.39 11.16 9.08
N LEU A 185 4.81 9.94 8.78
CA LEU A 185 4.95 8.93 9.83
C LEU A 185 5.95 9.43 10.86
N PRO A 186 5.66 9.28 12.17
CA PRO A 186 6.69 9.49 13.17
C PRO A 186 7.86 8.56 12.83
N MET A 187 9.08 9.12 12.71
CA MET A 187 10.28 8.29 12.60
C MET A 187 10.38 7.50 13.90
N TYR A 188 10.06 6.20 13.86
CA TYR A 188 10.37 5.30 14.95
C TYR A 188 11.89 5.13 14.96
N GLU A 189 12.56 5.72 15.94
CA GLU A 189 13.98 5.43 16.18
C GLU A 189 14.08 3.91 16.39
N VAL A 190 14.79 3.23 15.50
CA VAL A 190 15.14 1.83 15.71
C VAL A 190 16.14 1.84 16.87
N GLU A 191 15.70 1.45 18.05
CA GLU A 191 16.62 1.20 19.16
C GLU A 191 17.53 0.03 18.78
N ASP A 192 18.83 0.32 18.60
CA ASP A 192 19.92 -0.63 18.34
C ASP A 192 20.05 -1.73 19.42
#